data_AF-A0A923M8F8-F1
#
_entry.id   AF-A0A923M8F8-F1
#
_cell.length_a   1.000
_cell.length_b   1.000
_cell.length_c   1.000
_cell.angle_alpha   90.00
_cell.angle_beta   90.00
_cell.angle_gamma   90.00
#
_symmetry.space_group_name_H-M   'P 1'
#
loop_
_entity.id
_entity.type
_entity.pdbx_description
1 polymer ?
#
loop_
_entity_poly.entity_id
_entity_poly.type
_entity_poly.pdbx_seq_one_letter_code
_entity_poly.pdbx_strand_id
1 'polypeptide(L)'
;MIEVTDKDAVELLDADHIAVKHLFVEYARMAVSGMDEAGERRSLAMQICDELTVHAQIEEEIFYPALRGVPDAGELLDEAESEHAEAKQLIAQIQAERAAGETMDELVSKLATSVEHHVKEERCYLFAKAKAARGVDLAALGEQMRERQQQLQGQGQAKKKRPAGR
;
A
#
# COMPACT_ATOMS: atom_id res chain seq x y z
N MET A 1 -2.47 -29.53 16.87
CA MET A 1 -2.18 -28.82 15.61
C MET A 1 -2.74 -27.43 15.83
N ILE A 2 -1.87 -26.43 15.94
CA ILE A 2 -2.32 -25.04 16.00
C ILE A 2 -2.69 -24.72 14.56
N GLU A 3 -3.98 -24.57 14.27
CA GLU A 3 -4.41 -23.94 13.03
C GLU A 3 -3.75 -22.57 13.01
N VAL A 4 -2.75 -22.40 12.13
CA VAL A 4 -2.34 -21.07 11.74
C VAL A 4 -3.55 -20.54 10.99
N THR A 5 -4.38 -19.77 11.69
CA THR A 5 -5.48 -19.06 11.06
C THR A 5 -4.85 -18.09 10.08
N ASP A 6 -4.89 -18.43 8.80
CA ASP A 6 -4.49 -17.52 7.74
C ASP A 6 -5.25 -16.21 7.92
N LYS A 7 -4.53 -15.09 7.86
CA LYS A 7 -5.09 -13.75 8.08
C LYS A 7 -6.30 -13.51 7.17
N ASP A 8 -7.36 -12.90 7.68
CA ASP A 8 -8.44 -12.46 6.79
C ASP A 8 -8.01 -11.24 5.94
N ALA A 9 -8.84 -10.85 4.97
CA ALA A 9 -8.58 -9.70 4.09
C ALA A 9 -8.22 -8.42 4.85
N VAL A 10 -8.95 -8.10 5.92
CA VAL A 10 -8.70 -6.89 6.73
C VAL A 10 -7.40 -7.02 7.50
N GLU A 11 -7.11 -8.19 8.08
CA GLU A 11 -5.84 -8.43 8.80
C GLU A 11 -4.61 -8.37 7.89
N LEU A 12 -4.76 -8.71 6.61
CA LEU A 12 -3.71 -8.53 5.60
C LEU A 12 -3.47 -7.04 5.30
N LEU A 13 -4.52 -6.30 4.93
CA LEU A 13 -4.40 -4.87 4.61
C LEU A 13 -3.90 -4.07 5.81
N ASP A 14 -4.39 -4.39 7.02
CA ASP A 14 -3.92 -3.74 8.24
C ASP A 14 -2.43 -3.99 8.51
N ALA A 15 -1.93 -5.19 8.16
CA ALA A 15 -0.52 -5.51 8.27
C ALA A 15 0.33 -4.75 7.23
N ASP A 16 -0.16 -4.61 6.00
CA ASP A 16 0.49 -3.80 4.96
C ASP A 16 0.56 -2.32 5.40
N HIS A 17 -0.53 -1.77 5.93
CA HIS A 17 -0.57 -0.42 6.52
C HIS A 17 0.49 -0.21 7.61
N ILE A 18 0.66 -1.19 8.51
CA ILE A 18 1.69 -1.12 9.57
C ILE A 18 3.09 -1.16 8.95
N ALA A 19 3.32 -2.04 7.99
CA ALA A 19 4.62 -2.18 7.33
C ALA A 19 5.02 -0.89 6.62
N VAL A 20 4.11 -0.31 5.81
CA VAL A 20 4.36 0.95 5.10
C VAL A 20 4.58 2.11 6.07
N LYS A 21 3.82 2.19 7.17
CA LYS A 21 4.04 3.20 8.21
C LYS A 21 5.46 3.11 8.79
N HIS A 22 5.97 1.91 9.05
CA HIS A 22 7.34 1.74 9.52
C HIS A 22 8.37 2.21 8.48
N LEU A 23 8.15 1.96 7.19
CA LEU A 23 9.03 2.45 6.13
C LEU A 23 9.04 3.98 6.05
N PHE A 24 7.89 4.65 6.18
CA PHE A 24 7.82 6.10 6.24
C PHE A 24 8.55 6.68 7.44
N VAL A 25 8.40 6.07 8.63
CA VAL A 25 9.12 6.49 9.84
C VAL A 25 10.63 6.35 9.66
N GLU A 26 11.08 5.26 9.05
CA GLU A 26 12.49 5.04 8.78
C GLU A 26 13.04 6.06 7.76
N TYR A 27 12.29 6.32 6.68
CA TYR A 27 12.65 7.33 5.70
C TYR A 27 12.81 8.71 6.35
N ALA A 28 11.83 9.11 7.17
CA ALA A 28 11.86 10.39 7.87
C ALA A 28 13.07 10.52 8.81
N ARG A 29 13.44 9.43 9.52
CA ARG A 29 14.66 9.42 10.36
C ARG A 29 15.91 9.64 9.54
N MET A 30 16.07 8.94 8.42
CA MET A 30 17.22 9.11 7.53
C MET A 30 17.30 10.55 7.01
N ALA A 31 16.18 11.09 6.51
CA ALA A 31 16.11 12.45 5.99
C ALA A 31 16.53 13.52 7.03
N VAL A 32 16.07 13.38 8.28
CA VAL A 32 16.44 14.31 9.37
C VAL A 32 17.91 14.17 9.78
N SER A 33 18.43 12.94 9.80
CA SER A 33 19.82 12.69 10.20
C SER A 33 20.87 13.17 9.18
N GLY A 34 20.46 13.37 7.92
CA GLY A 34 21.36 13.66 6.81
C GLY A 34 22.26 12.47 6.42
N MET A 35 22.05 11.29 7.02
CA MET A 35 22.76 10.06 6.68
C MET A 35 22.05 9.39 5.50
N ASP A 36 22.64 9.50 4.32
CA ASP A 36 22.23 8.78 3.11
C ASP A 36 23.44 8.01 2.59
N GLU A 37 23.83 6.97 3.32
CA GLU A 37 24.91 6.08 2.89
C GLU A 37 24.47 5.39 1.59
N ALA A 38 25.31 5.51 0.54
CA ALA A 38 25.17 4.78 -0.71
C ALA A 38 23.78 4.84 -1.43
N GLY A 39 22.94 5.86 -1.16
CA GLY A 39 21.62 6.00 -1.78
C GLY A 39 20.54 5.09 -1.17
N GLU A 40 20.72 4.66 0.08
CA GLU A 40 19.73 3.90 0.84
C GLU A 40 18.39 4.64 0.95
N ARG A 41 18.40 5.96 1.10
CA ARG A 41 17.15 6.74 1.23
C ARG A 41 16.32 6.67 -0.04
N ARG A 42 16.96 6.79 -1.21
CA ARG A 42 16.27 6.59 -2.50
C ARG A 42 15.72 5.17 -2.60
N SER A 43 16.51 4.18 -2.19
CA SER A 43 16.08 2.78 -2.25
C SER A 43 14.85 2.54 -1.37
N LEU A 44 14.82 3.15 -0.18
CA LEU A 44 13.66 3.10 0.72
C LEU A 44 12.43 3.82 0.14
N ALA A 45 12.61 4.98 -0.52
CA ALA A 45 11.51 5.65 -1.24
C ALA A 45 10.92 4.74 -2.35
N MET A 46 11.78 4.05 -3.10
CA MET A 46 11.33 3.11 -4.13
C MET A 46 10.63 1.91 -3.51
N GLN A 47 11.10 1.41 -2.37
CA GLN A 47 10.42 0.33 -1.65
C GLN A 47 9.02 0.77 -1.19
N ILE A 48 8.88 1.95 -0.59
CA ILE A 48 7.57 2.51 -0.20
C ILE A 48 6.63 2.57 -1.41
N CYS A 49 7.12 3.06 -2.55
CA CYS A 49 6.35 3.12 -3.79
C CYS A 49 5.91 1.74 -4.29
N ASP A 50 6.82 0.75 -4.28
CA ASP A 50 6.54 -0.62 -4.70
C ASP A 50 5.45 -1.25 -3.80
N GLU A 51 5.59 -1.15 -2.47
CA GLU A 51 4.62 -1.71 -1.51
C GLU A 51 3.24 -1.07 -1.65
N LEU A 52 3.16 0.27 -1.72
CA LEU A 52 1.89 0.98 -1.90
C LEU A 52 1.23 0.67 -3.24
N THR A 53 2.03 0.48 -4.30
CA THR A 53 1.48 0.10 -5.61
C THR A 53 0.83 -1.28 -5.56
N VAL A 54 1.48 -2.25 -4.91
CA VAL A 54 0.93 -3.60 -4.76
C VAL A 54 -0.32 -3.59 -3.88
N HIS A 55 -0.26 -2.88 -2.76
CA HIS A 55 -1.37 -2.74 -1.82
C HIS A 55 -2.62 -2.16 -2.48
N ALA A 56 -2.50 -0.96 -3.08
CA ALA A 56 -3.60 -0.30 -3.76
C ALA A 56 -4.18 -1.14 -4.91
N GLN A 57 -3.32 -1.87 -5.65
CA GLN A 57 -3.77 -2.75 -6.71
C GLN A 57 -4.61 -3.92 -6.19
N ILE A 58 -4.24 -4.50 -5.05
CA ILE A 58 -5.01 -5.60 -4.43
C ILE A 58 -6.37 -5.09 -3.95
N GLU A 59 -6.41 -3.90 -3.36
CA GLU A 59 -7.66 -3.32 -2.87
C GLU A 59 -8.62 -3.03 -4.01
N GLU A 60 -8.14 -2.38 -5.08
CA GLU A 60 -8.96 -2.01 -6.22
C GLU A 60 -9.41 -3.21 -7.06
N GLU A 61 -8.59 -4.26 -7.17
CA GLU A 61 -8.94 -5.45 -7.96
C GLU A 61 -9.84 -6.43 -7.21
N ILE A 62 -9.75 -6.48 -5.87
CA ILE A 62 -10.35 -7.55 -5.07
C ILE A 62 -11.20 -7.02 -3.91
N PHE A 63 -10.63 -6.19 -3.04
CA PHE A 63 -11.30 -5.79 -1.80
C PHE A 63 -12.47 -4.82 -2.04
N TYR A 64 -12.24 -3.72 -2.75
CA TYR A 64 -13.25 -2.70 -3.02
C TYR A 64 -14.43 -3.27 -3.83
N PRO A 65 -14.23 -4.03 -4.92
CA PRO A 65 -15.34 -4.63 -5.65
C PRO A 65 -16.22 -5.53 -4.79
N ALA A 66 -15.63 -6.27 -3.84
CA ALA A 66 -16.38 -7.14 -2.93
C ALA A 66 -17.24 -6.35 -1.92
N LEU A 67 -16.87 -5.10 -1.63
CA LEU A 67 -17.60 -4.22 -0.71
C LEU A 67 -18.64 -3.31 -1.38
N ARG A 68 -18.66 -3.19 -2.72
CA ARG A 68 -19.61 -2.31 -3.44
C ARG A 68 -21.09 -2.64 -3.19
N GLY A 69 -21.40 -3.87 -2.78
CA GLY A 69 -22.76 -4.30 -2.38
C GLY A 69 -23.10 -4.08 -0.90
N VAL A 70 -22.15 -3.59 -0.08
CA VAL A 70 -22.35 -3.37 1.35
C VAL A 70 -23.06 -2.04 1.59
N PRO A 71 -24.14 -2.02 2.39
CA PRO A 71 -24.85 -0.77 2.72
C PRO A 71 -23.93 0.30 3.31
N ASP A 72 -24.10 1.54 2.83
CA ASP A 72 -23.38 2.72 3.28
C ASP A 72 -21.84 2.64 3.13
N ALA A 73 -21.33 1.75 2.25
CA ALA A 73 -19.90 1.68 1.92
C ALA A 73 -19.54 2.47 0.64
N GLY A 74 -20.53 2.83 -0.19
CA GLY A 74 -20.31 3.43 -1.50
C GLY A 74 -19.47 4.71 -1.47
N GLU A 75 -19.84 5.69 -0.64
CA GLU A 75 -19.09 6.96 -0.54
C GLU A 75 -17.67 6.77 -0.01
N LEU A 76 -17.48 5.87 0.96
CA LEU A 76 -16.15 5.54 1.49
C LEU A 76 -15.25 4.89 0.43
N LEU A 77 -15.84 4.03 -0.43
CA LEU A 77 -15.11 3.40 -1.52
C LEU A 77 -14.74 4.41 -2.62
N ASP A 78 -15.64 5.34 -2.94
CA ASP A 78 -15.37 6.40 -3.92
C ASP A 78 -14.27 7.36 -3.42
N GLU A 79 -14.29 7.69 -2.13
CA GLU A 79 -13.24 8.49 -1.48
C GLU A 79 -11.90 7.75 -1.48
N ALA A 80 -11.87 6.48 -1.07
CA ALA A 80 -10.67 5.64 -1.08
C ALA A 80 -10.04 5.52 -2.48
N GLU A 81 -10.85 5.32 -3.52
CA GLU A 81 -10.37 5.28 -4.92
C GLU A 81 -9.80 6.62 -5.38
N SER A 82 -10.40 7.75 -4.94
CA SER A 82 -9.89 9.09 -5.23
C SER A 82 -8.53 9.31 -4.54
N GLU A 83 -8.41 8.95 -3.26
CA GLU A 83 -7.15 9.04 -2.51
C GLU A 83 -6.05 8.17 -3.12
N HIS A 84 -6.39 6.96 -3.59
CA HIS A 84 -5.46 6.11 -4.34
C HIS A 84 -4.98 6.78 -5.63
N ALA A 85 -5.85 7.46 -6.36
CA ALA A 85 -5.44 8.18 -7.57
C ALA A 85 -4.41 9.28 -7.24
N GLU A 86 -4.61 10.02 -6.15
CA GLU A 86 -3.67 11.03 -5.67
C GLU A 86 -2.34 10.41 -5.20
N ALA A 87 -2.40 9.34 -4.41
CA ALA A 87 -1.21 8.62 -3.94
C ALA A 87 -0.39 8.08 -5.12
N LYS A 88 -1.04 7.52 -6.16
CA LYS A 88 -0.37 7.05 -7.39
C LYS A 88 0.31 8.18 -8.16
N GLN A 89 -0.26 9.39 -8.18
CA GLN A 89 0.40 10.56 -8.78
C GLN A 89 1.66 10.96 -8.01
N LEU A 90 1.63 10.91 -6.68
CA LEU A 90 2.81 11.18 -5.84
C LEU A 90 3.88 10.09 -6.04
N ILE A 91 3.48 8.82 -6.09
CA ILE A 91 4.38 7.69 -6.39
C ILE A 91 5.08 7.90 -7.74
N ALA A 92 4.35 8.28 -8.78
CA ALA A 92 4.93 8.53 -10.10
C ALA A 92 5.96 9.67 -10.07
N GLN A 93 5.70 10.73 -9.31
CA GLN A 93 6.65 11.84 -9.11
C GLN A 93 7.91 11.36 -8.36
N ILE A 94 7.75 10.61 -7.26
CA ILE A 94 8.87 10.07 -6.49
C ILE A 94 9.73 9.13 -7.35
N GLN A 95 9.11 8.28 -8.17
CA GLN A 95 9.82 7.37 -9.07
C GLN A 95 10.58 8.10 -10.18
N ALA A 96 10.09 9.27 -10.61
CA ALA A 96 10.79 10.12 -11.57
C ALA A 96 12.00 10.85 -10.97
N GLU A 97 12.03 11.03 -9.65
CA GLU A 97 13.15 11.67 -8.95
C GLU A 97 14.41 10.80 -8.94
N ARG A 98 15.51 11.41 -9.41
CA ARG A 98 16.80 10.73 -9.57
C ARG A 98 17.68 10.84 -8.33
N ALA A 99 17.56 11.91 -7.59
CA ALA A 99 18.36 12.19 -6.40
C ALA A 99 17.49 12.15 -5.15
N ALA A 100 17.98 11.52 -4.09
CA ALA A 100 17.42 11.68 -2.77
C ALA A 100 17.89 13.03 -2.20
N GLY A 101 17.09 14.06 -2.41
CA GLY A 101 17.29 15.41 -1.89
C GLY A 101 15.97 16.03 -1.45
N GLU A 102 15.95 17.33 -1.19
CA GLU A 102 14.81 18.06 -0.62
C GLU A 102 13.49 17.79 -1.36
N THR A 103 13.49 17.79 -2.70
CA THR A 103 12.30 17.47 -3.51
C THR A 103 11.75 16.07 -3.25
N MET A 104 12.61 15.06 -3.12
CA MET A 104 12.17 13.70 -2.81
C MET A 104 11.61 13.64 -1.38
N ASP A 105 12.25 14.32 -0.42
CA ASP A 105 11.79 14.37 0.97
C ASP A 105 10.41 15.01 1.09
N GLU A 106 10.16 16.11 0.37
CA GLU A 106 8.85 16.75 0.31
C GLU A 106 7.79 15.83 -0.29
N LEU A 107 8.11 15.13 -1.39
CA LEU A 107 7.16 14.22 -2.04
C LEU A 107 6.83 13.00 -1.17
N VAL A 108 7.84 12.39 -0.54
CA VAL A 108 7.64 11.26 0.38
C VAL A 108 6.86 11.71 1.61
N SER A 109 7.12 12.91 2.14
CA SER A 109 6.34 13.46 3.25
C SER A 109 4.87 13.69 2.87
N LYS A 110 4.59 14.24 1.68
CA LYS A 110 3.21 14.42 1.18
C LYS A 110 2.50 13.08 1.02
N LEU A 111 3.18 12.08 0.46
CA LEU A 111 2.65 10.74 0.31
C LEU A 111 2.36 10.11 1.69
N ALA A 112 3.25 10.28 2.67
CA ALA A 112 3.03 9.78 4.03
C ALA A 112 1.77 10.36 4.67
N THR A 113 1.55 11.67 4.55
CA THR A 113 0.34 12.33 5.08
C THR A 113 -0.93 11.86 4.37
N SER A 114 -0.91 11.74 3.04
CA SER A 114 -2.03 11.22 2.26
C SER A 114 -2.39 9.78 2.66
N VAL A 115 -1.38 8.89 2.75
CA VAL A 115 -1.59 7.50 3.18
C VAL A 115 -2.05 7.41 4.63
N GLU A 116 -1.54 8.25 5.55
CA GLU A 116 -2.01 8.24 6.95
C GLU A 116 -3.50 8.61 7.06
N HIS A 117 -3.97 9.55 6.23
CA HIS A 117 -5.40 9.90 6.18
C HIS A 117 -6.23 8.72 5.66
N HIS A 118 -5.86 8.18 4.50
CA HIS A 118 -6.50 7.04 3.88
C HIS A 118 -6.64 5.84 4.83
N VAL A 119 -5.52 5.42 5.43
CA VAL A 119 -5.46 4.30 6.38
C VAL A 119 -6.38 4.50 7.57
N LYS A 120 -6.52 5.74 8.05
CA LYS A 120 -7.40 6.06 9.17
C LYS A 120 -8.87 5.88 8.76
N GLU A 121 -9.27 6.41 7.62
CA GLU A 121 -10.66 6.30 7.14
C GLU A 121 -11.04 4.84 6.89
N GLU A 122 -10.16 4.06 6.25
CA GLU A 122 -10.41 2.65 6.03
C GLU A 122 -10.53 1.86 7.33
N ARG A 123 -9.58 2.01 8.27
CA ARG A 123 -9.59 1.28 9.54
C ARG A 123 -10.79 1.63 10.40
N CYS A 124 -11.17 2.90 10.45
CA CYS A 124 -12.26 3.37 11.29
C CYS A 124 -13.64 3.05 10.72
N TYR A 125 -13.79 3.09 9.39
CA TYR A 125 -15.11 3.01 8.76
C TYR A 125 -15.25 1.83 7.81
N LEU A 126 -14.38 1.70 6.80
CA LEU A 126 -14.53 0.69 5.75
C LEU A 126 -14.34 -0.73 6.28
N PHE A 127 -13.27 -0.97 7.06
CA PHE A 127 -12.98 -2.27 7.66
C PHE A 127 -14.04 -2.70 8.67
N ALA A 128 -14.60 -1.75 9.43
CA ALA A 128 -15.71 -2.02 10.33
C ALA A 128 -16.96 -2.50 9.56
N LYS A 129 -17.27 -1.88 8.41
CA LYS A 129 -18.36 -2.29 7.52
C LYS A 129 -18.09 -3.66 6.89
N ALA A 130 -16.86 -3.89 6.41
CA ALA A 130 -16.43 -5.17 5.85
C ALA A 130 -16.65 -6.32 6.85
N LYS A 131 -16.24 -6.13 8.12
CA LYS A 131 -16.44 -7.11 9.21
C LYS A 131 -17.90 -7.33 9.60
N ALA A 132 -18.75 -6.31 9.45
CA ALA A 132 -20.17 -6.40 9.78
C ALA A 132 -21.02 -7.00 8.64
N ALA A 133 -20.48 -7.06 7.41
CA ALA A 133 -21.23 -7.46 6.23
C ALA A 133 -21.46 -8.98 6.19
N ARG A 134 -22.73 -9.41 6.23
CA ARG A 134 -23.11 -10.85 6.19
C ARG A 134 -22.84 -11.54 4.85
N GLY A 135 -22.58 -10.80 3.78
CA GLY A 135 -22.35 -11.32 2.43
C GLY A 135 -20.90 -11.29 1.99
N VAL A 136 -19.98 -10.89 2.88
CA VAL A 136 -18.55 -10.74 2.58
C VAL A 136 -17.79 -11.82 3.33
N ASP A 137 -17.18 -12.75 2.60
CA ASP A 137 -16.30 -13.75 3.18
C ASP A 137 -14.85 -13.21 3.22
N LEU A 138 -14.49 -12.61 4.36
CA LEU A 138 -13.15 -12.01 4.54
C LEU A 138 -12.02 -13.04 4.51
N ALA A 139 -12.28 -14.30 4.88
CA ALA A 139 -11.27 -15.34 4.82
C ALA A 139 -10.97 -15.73 3.37
N ALA A 140 -12.02 -15.95 2.57
CA ALA A 140 -11.88 -16.24 1.14
C ALA A 140 -11.29 -15.06 0.35
N LEU A 141 -11.66 -13.83 0.69
CA LEU A 141 -11.02 -12.63 0.12
C LEU A 141 -9.54 -12.56 0.49
N GLY A 142 -9.19 -12.85 1.76
CA GLY A 142 -7.80 -12.87 2.20
C GLY A 142 -6.96 -13.88 1.43
N GLU A 143 -7.51 -15.05 1.09
CA GLU A 143 -6.84 -16.03 0.23
C GLU A 143 -6.58 -15.49 -1.18
N GLN A 144 -7.61 -14.94 -1.83
CA GLN A 144 -7.48 -14.33 -3.17
C GLN A 144 -6.45 -13.20 -3.19
N MET A 145 -6.46 -12.35 -2.16
CA MET A 145 -5.52 -11.23 -2.02
C MET A 145 -4.09 -11.72 -1.84
N ARG A 146 -3.85 -12.73 -0.99
CA ARG A 146 -2.51 -13.34 -0.84
C ARG A 146 -2.00 -13.92 -2.14
N GLU A 147 -2.82 -14.67 -2.87
CA GLU A 147 -2.44 -15.22 -4.17
C GLU A 147 -2.06 -14.10 -5.14
N ARG A 148 -2.86 -13.03 -5.17
CA ARG A 148 -2.60 -11.88 -6.04
C ARG A 148 -1.31 -11.15 -5.66
N GLN A 149 -1.07 -10.95 -4.37
CA GLN A 149 0.16 -10.35 -3.84
C GLN A 149 1.39 -11.15 -4.27
N GLN A 150 1.34 -12.49 -4.14
CA GLN A 150 2.44 -13.37 -4.56
C GLN A 150 2.71 -13.27 -6.07
N GLN A 151 1.66 -13.18 -6.89
CA GLN A 151 1.81 -12.98 -8.34
C GLN A 151 2.48 -11.64 -8.66
N LEU A 152 2.06 -10.55 -8.02
CA LEU A 152 2.62 -9.22 -8.23
C LEU A 152 4.08 -9.14 -7.80
N GLN A 153 4.42 -9.70 -6.64
CA GLN A 153 5.80 -9.78 -6.15
C GLN A 153 6.69 -10.64 -7.06
N GLY A 154 6.18 -11.78 -7.56
CA GLY A 154 6.89 -12.61 -8.53
C GLY A 154 7.17 -11.91 -9.86
N GLN A 155 6.22 -11.10 -10.35
CA GLN A 155 6.38 -10.28 -11.56
C GLN A 155 7.36 -9.13 -11.37
N GLY A 156 7.34 -8.47 -10.21
CA GLY A 156 8.31 -7.43 -9.85
C GLY A 156 9.75 -7.96 -9.82
N GLN A 157 9.97 -9.15 -9.27
CA GLN A 157 11.28 -9.82 -9.29
C GLN A 157 11.70 -10.23 -10.70
N ALA A 158 10.78 -10.69 -11.54
CA ALA A 158 11.08 -11.02 -12.94
C ALA A 158 11.47 -9.78 -13.76
N LYS A 159 10.84 -8.62 -13.51
CA LYS A 159 11.21 -7.34 -14.13
C LYS A 159 12.60 -6.85 -13.67
N LYS A 160 12.93 -6.97 -12.37
CA LYS A 160 14.26 -6.61 -11.82
C LYS A 160 15.41 -7.49 -12.35
N LYS A 161 15.13 -8.73 -12.78
CA LYS A 161 16.13 -9.68 -13.32
C LYS A 161 16.37 -9.59 -14.84
N ARG A 162 15.58 -8.81 -15.59
CA ARG A 162 15.82 -8.62 -17.03
C ARG A 162 17.03 -7.69 -17.20
N PRO A 163 18.12 -8.10 -17.89
CA PRO A 163 19.22 -7.18 -18.15
C PRO A 163 18.67 -6.02 -18.99
N ALA A 164 19.02 -4.79 -18.61
CA ALA A 164 18.74 -3.61 -19.41
C ALA A 164 19.28 -3.88 -20.83
N GLY A 165 18.36 -3.98 -21.79
CA GLY A 165 18.68 -4.31 -23.17
C GLY A 165 19.66 -3.30 -23.74
N ARG A 166 20.69 -3.86 -24.37
CA ARG A 166 21.82 -3.25 -25.09
C ARG A 166 21.49 -2.02 -25.92
#